data_AF-A0A960VAF8-F1
#
_entry.id   AF-A0A960VAF8-F1
#
_cell.length_a   1.000
_cell.length_b   1.000
_cell.length_c   1.000
_cell.angle_alpha   90.00
_cell.angle_beta   90.00
_cell.angle_gamma   90.00
#
_symmetry.space_group_name_H-M   'P 1'
#
loop_
_entity.id
_entity.type
_entity.pdbx_description
1 polymer ?
#
loop_
_entity_poly.entity_id
_entity_poly.type
_entity_poly.pdbx_seq_one_letter_code
_entity_poly.pdbx_strand_id
1 'polypeptide(L)'
;MKEIQLGNQGRINNSDEVVLALRDYLDIVLLNKPQVVEPANQPDKIFLNNETFWEKAISNNLYPGQIIKLSNFDLLEWIPSSPGLFHTRYAYELRNEAMKSFYNREGILVKVIELKPYEKRGMVQGGYGSLRLAPKLINNDLIYFLCATSNGVSHEGITITLRKSLYEKIVEELKKGKIPVTNLIGRLMILPRELSPIQMRYYAEIPKYYLEIIELETIGFKSAKNALVSVAITYSKREDIMRHDSFSYSFCTFPPTTNNRDLRGAVSWLQDYAIKYSREKEPVIIGDFDEEFNHFGNVEFPIKEIGNGRIPMDKLVYFKELFHYQINELIMGDKNVFKNSQIGAVGSNATSSNNTFQQINYNVPEDLDFEKLNGQLGQLRESLAANAKTPEEF
;
A
#
# COMPACT_ATOMS: atom_id res chain seq x y z
N MET A 1 -16.49 -30.35 -40.97
CA MET A 1 -16.79 -28.97 -40.53
C MET A 1 -16.97 -28.98 -39.02
N LYS A 2 -16.00 -28.45 -38.28
CA LYS A 2 -16.04 -28.26 -36.82
C LYS A 2 -16.03 -26.75 -36.58
N GLU A 3 -17.10 -26.21 -36.01
CA GLU A 3 -17.13 -24.83 -35.53
C GLU A 3 -16.37 -24.74 -34.20
N ILE A 4 -15.36 -23.87 -34.20
CA ILE A 4 -14.60 -23.47 -33.02
C ILE A 4 -15.31 -22.23 -32.48
N GLN A 5 -15.98 -22.36 -31.32
CA GLN A 5 -16.49 -21.20 -30.59
C GLN A 5 -15.32 -20.52 -29.86
N LEU A 6 -14.92 -19.36 -30.38
CA LEU A 6 -14.00 -18.42 -29.75
C LEU A 6 -14.69 -17.80 -28.53
N GLY A 7 -14.10 -17.97 -27.35
CA GLY A 7 -14.57 -17.34 -26.12
C GLY A 7 -14.35 -15.83 -26.14
N ASN A 8 -15.42 -15.08 -25.87
CA ASN A 8 -15.37 -13.63 -25.65
C ASN A 8 -14.58 -13.33 -24.36
N GLN A 9 -13.29 -13.06 -24.53
CA GLN A 9 -12.41 -12.47 -23.53
C GLN A 9 -12.72 -10.97 -23.46
N GLY A 10 -13.22 -10.52 -22.31
CA GLY A 10 -13.29 -9.10 -21.99
C GLY A 10 -11.87 -8.55 -21.84
N ARG A 11 -11.51 -7.61 -22.72
CA ARG A 11 -10.19 -7.00 -22.87
C ARG A 11 -9.71 -6.30 -21.59
N ILE A 12 -8.46 -6.55 -21.17
CA ILE A 12 -7.70 -5.71 -20.24
C ILE A 12 -6.86 -4.76 -21.09
N ASN A 13 -7.35 -3.54 -21.29
CA ASN A 13 -6.78 -2.61 -22.27
C ASN A 13 -5.62 -1.73 -21.73
N ASN A 14 -4.97 -2.03 -20.60
CA ASN A 14 -3.85 -1.17 -20.19
C ASN A 14 -2.67 -1.89 -19.50
N SER A 15 -1.50 -1.69 -20.10
CA SER A 15 -0.14 -2.08 -19.70
C SER A 15 0.35 -1.49 -18.39
N ASP A 16 -0.28 -0.40 -17.95
CA ASP A 16 0.16 0.34 -16.78
C ASP A 16 -0.23 -0.34 -15.45
N GLU A 17 -1.16 -1.33 -15.46
CA GLU A 17 -1.75 -1.88 -14.24
C GLU A 17 -0.85 -2.85 -13.44
N VAL A 18 0.15 -3.47 -14.06
CA VAL A 18 0.96 -4.51 -13.41
C VAL A 18 2.42 -4.08 -13.19
N VAL A 19 2.90 -3.04 -13.90
CA VAL A 19 4.15 -2.29 -13.58
C VAL A 19 4.07 -1.63 -12.23
N LEU A 20 2.91 -1.04 -11.94
CA LEU A 20 2.69 -0.23 -10.76
C LEU A 20 2.77 -1.14 -9.53
N ALA A 21 2.13 -2.30 -9.57
CA ALA A 21 2.17 -3.31 -8.51
C ALA A 21 3.59 -3.80 -8.14
N LEU A 22 4.61 -3.58 -8.97
CA LEU A 22 5.99 -4.03 -8.76
C LEU A 22 6.95 -2.89 -8.43
N ARG A 23 6.66 -1.68 -8.90
CA ARG A 23 7.34 -0.44 -8.47
C ARG A 23 6.88 0.01 -7.07
N ASP A 24 5.74 -0.46 -6.60
CA ASP A 24 5.19 -0.10 -5.27
C ASP A 24 5.98 -0.67 -4.09
N TYR A 25 6.82 -1.64 -4.39
CA TYR A 25 7.37 -2.57 -3.44
C TYR A 25 8.83 -2.24 -3.04
N LEU A 26 9.66 -1.87 -4.02
CA LEU A 26 9.98 -0.46 -4.14
C LEU A 26 10.56 0.34 -2.97
N ASP A 27 9.73 1.31 -2.60
CA ASP A 27 10.03 2.46 -1.75
C ASP A 27 9.77 2.17 -0.25
N ILE A 28 9.46 0.91 0.11
CA ILE A 28 9.37 0.43 1.52
C ILE A 28 10.69 0.71 2.28
N VAL A 29 11.80 0.91 1.56
CA VAL A 29 13.13 1.29 2.09
C VAL A 29 13.18 2.72 2.66
N LEU A 30 12.24 3.61 2.34
CA LEU A 30 12.34 5.04 2.64
C LEU A 30 11.58 5.50 3.90
N LEU A 31 11.19 4.59 4.80
CA LEU A 31 10.59 4.88 6.12
C LEU A 31 11.55 5.54 7.13
N ASN A 32 12.30 6.58 6.73
CA ASN A 32 13.15 7.35 7.63
C ASN A 32 12.55 8.74 7.93
N LYS A 33 12.02 8.82 9.16
CA LYS A 33 11.80 9.99 10.05
C LYS A 33 10.35 10.39 10.33
N PRO A 34 9.71 9.78 11.34
CA PRO A 34 8.78 10.51 12.20
C PRO A 34 9.53 11.15 13.37
N GLN A 35 9.36 12.47 13.54
CA GLN A 35 9.72 13.16 14.79
C GLN A 35 8.70 12.83 15.87
N VAL A 36 9.19 12.46 17.05
CA VAL A 36 8.39 12.19 18.23
C VAL A 36 7.89 13.54 18.79
N VAL A 37 6.58 13.76 18.72
CA VAL A 37 5.89 14.84 19.46
C VAL A 37 5.15 14.17 20.60
N GLU A 38 5.34 14.61 21.83
CA GLU A 38 4.62 14.06 22.99
C GLU A 38 3.10 14.28 22.84
N PRO A 39 2.24 13.27 23.06
CA PRO A 39 0.81 13.40 22.85
C PRO A 39 0.12 14.16 23.99
N ALA A 40 -0.82 15.03 23.63
CA ALA A 40 -1.85 15.50 24.55
C ALA A 40 -2.79 14.33 24.92
N ASN A 41 -3.14 14.20 26.20
CA ASN A 41 -3.84 13.03 26.76
C ASN A 41 -5.32 12.84 26.36
N GLN A 42 -5.88 13.67 25.47
CA GLN A 42 -7.28 13.55 25.05
C GLN A 42 -7.40 13.22 23.56
N PRO A 43 -8.17 12.18 23.17
CA PRO A 43 -8.36 11.86 21.77
C PRO A 43 -9.24 12.91 21.08
N ASP A 44 -8.81 13.36 19.91
CA ASP A 44 -9.57 14.29 19.06
C ASP A 44 -10.86 13.65 18.54
N LYS A 45 -10.80 12.34 18.24
CA LYS A 45 -11.93 11.56 17.72
C LYS A 45 -11.96 10.15 18.28
N ILE A 46 -13.16 9.60 18.41
CA ILE A 46 -13.42 8.24 18.86
C ILE A 46 -14.21 7.51 17.76
N PHE A 47 -13.76 6.31 17.40
CA PHE A 47 -14.43 5.42 16.47
C PHE A 47 -14.81 4.11 17.13
N LEU A 48 -16.00 3.63 16.77
CA LEU A 48 -16.58 2.38 17.26
C LEU A 48 -16.60 1.30 16.18
N ASN A 49 -16.40 1.65 14.91
CA ASN A 49 -16.39 0.70 13.81
C ASN A 49 -15.53 1.15 12.62
N ASN A 50 -15.18 0.20 11.75
CA ASN A 50 -14.39 0.43 10.53
C ASN A 50 -15.09 1.42 9.58
N GLU A 51 -16.39 1.30 9.40
CA GLU A 51 -17.19 2.08 8.44
C GLU A 51 -17.12 3.58 8.75
N THR A 52 -17.43 3.97 9.98
CA THR A 52 -17.37 5.38 10.41
C THR A 52 -15.96 5.96 10.37
N PHE A 53 -14.92 5.15 10.62
CA PHE A 53 -13.54 5.59 10.45
C PHE A 53 -13.23 5.89 8.99
N TRP A 54 -13.51 4.94 8.10
CA TRP A 54 -13.18 5.08 6.69
C TRP A 54 -14.07 6.08 5.96
N GLU A 55 -15.35 6.21 6.33
CA GLU A 55 -16.23 7.27 5.83
C GLU A 55 -15.64 8.66 6.14
N LYS A 56 -15.18 8.88 7.39
CA LYS A 56 -14.53 10.14 7.76
C LYS A 56 -13.16 10.32 7.10
N ALA A 57 -12.40 9.24 6.92
CA ALA A 57 -11.13 9.29 6.20
C ALA A 57 -11.34 9.71 4.73
N ILE A 58 -12.21 9.01 4.01
CA ILE A 58 -12.46 9.22 2.57
C ILE A 58 -13.11 10.59 2.31
N SER A 59 -13.98 11.05 3.21
CA SER A 59 -14.58 12.40 3.13
C SER A 59 -13.63 13.54 3.53
N ASN A 60 -12.33 13.28 3.71
CA ASN A 60 -11.31 14.23 4.16
C ASN A 60 -11.63 14.94 5.49
N ASN A 61 -12.40 14.28 6.35
CA ASN A 61 -12.71 14.76 7.68
C ASN A 61 -11.65 14.35 8.72
N LEU A 62 -10.58 13.66 8.31
CA LEU A 62 -9.44 13.32 9.13
C LEU A 62 -8.17 13.97 8.58
N TYR A 63 -7.23 14.32 9.46
CA TYR A 63 -5.95 14.91 9.08
C TYR A 63 -4.77 14.28 9.84
N PRO A 64 -3.56 14.24 9.24
CA PRO A 64 -2.38 13.68 9.90
C PRO A 64 -2.06 14.41 11.21
N GLY A 65 -1.63 13.65 12.22
CA GLY A 65 -1.31 14.16 13.56
C GLY A 65 -2.45 14.03 14.57
N GLN A 66 -3.70 13.81 14.13
CA GLN A 66 -4.84 13.63 15.05
C GLN A 66 -4.64 12.45 15.99
N ILE A 67 -5.06 12.61 17.24
CA ILE A 67 -5.13 11.53 18.22
C ILE A 67 -6.49 10.84 18.08
N ILE A 68 -6.45 9.59 17.64
CA ILE A 68 -7.63 8.78 17.36
C ILE A 68 -7.75 7.67 18.41
N LYS A 69 -8.95 7.50 18.97
CA LYS A 69 -9.30 6.35 19.79
C LYS A 69 -10.15 5.35 19.01
N LEU A 70 -9.72 4.11 18.93
CA LEU A 70 -10.52 2.98 18.45
C LEU A 70 -11.01 2.19 19.67
N SER A 71 -12.32 1.99 19.81
CA SER A 71 -12.90 1.31 20.98
C SER A 71 -13.45 -0.05 20.61
N ASN A 72 -13.05 -1.10 21.34
CA ASN A 72 -13.44 -2.49 21.13
C ASN A 72 -13.04 -3.09 19.76
N PHE A 73 -11.84 -2.77 19.26
CA PHE A 73 -11.35 -3.31 17.99
C PHE A 73 -10.56 -4.61 18.21
N ASP A 74 -10.74 -5.56 17.31
CA ASP A 74 -10.00 -6.81 17.24
C ASP A 74 -8.64 -6.58 16.59
N LEU A 75 -7.57 -7.15 17.16
CA LEU A 75 -6.22 -7.08 16.60
C LEU A 75 -5.85 -8.35 15.84
N LEU A 76 -5.44 -8.19 14.58
CA LEU A 76 -5.00 -9.27 13.69
C LEU A 76 -3.58 -8.99 13.17
N GLU A 77 -2.80 -10.04 12.92
CA GLU A 77 -1.46 -9.93 12.29
C GLU A 77 -1.51 -9.68 10.77
N TRP A 78 -2.71 -9.67 10.19
CA TRP A 78 -2.94 -9.53 8.76
C TRP A 78 -3.52 -8.16 8.47
N ILE A 79 -2.79 -7.33 7.72
CA ILE A 79 -3.21 -5.99 7.33
C ILE A 79 -4.02 -6.01 6.02
N PRO A 80 -4.94 -5.05 5.79
CA PRO A 80 -5.51 -4.89 4.46
C PRO A 80 -4.41 -4.65 3.42
N SER A 81 -4.48 -5.37 2.30
CA SER A 81 -3.60 -5.12 1.14
C SER A 81 -3.84 -3.74 0.53
N SER A 82 -5.04 -3.21 0.70
CA SER A 82 -5.48 -1.92 0.16
C SER A 82 -6.37 -1.21 1.19
N PRO A 83 -5.79 -0.62 2.26
CA PRO A 83 -6.56 0.01 3.33
C PRO A 83 -7.54 1.06 2.80
N GLY A 84 -8.79 0.99 3.24
CA GLY A 84 -9.86 1.92 2.85
C GLY A 84 -10.59 1.60 1.55
N LEU A 85 -9.99 0.83 0.62
CA LEU A 85 -10.59 0.52 -0.68
C LEU A 85 -11.94 -0.17 -0.56
N PHE A 86 -12.05 -1.13 0.35
CA PHE A 86 -13.28 -1.89 0.59
C PHE A 86 -14.51 -0.98 0.84
N HIS A 87 -14.28 0.16 1.47
CA HIS A 87 -15.32 1.11 1.92
C HIS A 87 -15.72 2.13 0.85
N THR A 88 -15.12 2.07 -0.33
CA THR A 88 -15.50 2.96 -1.44
C THR A 88 -16.71 2.43 -2.20
N ARG A 89 -17.50 3.35 -2.76
CA ARG A 89 -18.63 3.01 -3.65
C ARG A 89 -18.17 2.22 -4.88
N TYR A 90 -17.06 2.63 -5.49
CA TYR A 90 -16.47 1.93 -6.63
C TYR A 90 -16.16 0.46 -6.31
N ALA A 91 -15.49 0.21 -5.18
CA ALA A 91 -15.18 -1.14 -4.75
C ALA A 91 -16.44 -1.97 -4.47
N TYR A 92 -17.46 -1.36 -3.85
CA TYR A 92 -18.76 -1.99 -3.64
C TYR A 92 -19.42 -2.43 -4.95
N GLU A 93 -19.41 -1.56 -5.97
CA GLU A 93 -19.95 -1.87 -7.31
C GLU A 93 -19.21 -3.03 -7.96
N LEU A 94 -17.87 -3.07 -7.91
CA LEU A 94 -17.07 -4.18 -8.43
C LEU A 94 -17.40 -5.53 -7.76
N ARG A 95 -17.52 -5.55 -6.43
CA ARG A 95 -17.87 -6.76 -5.69
C ARG A 95 -19.27 -7.25 -6.06
N ASN A 96 -20.22 -6.33 -6.20
CA ASN A 96 -21.58 -6.66 -6.59
C ASN A 96 -21.65 -7.19 -8.03
N GLU A 97 -20.90 -6.60 -8.96
CA GLU A 97 -20.82 -7.09 -10.34
C GLU A 97 -20.23 -8.50 -10.42
N ALA A 98 -19.15 -8.76 -9.68
CA ALA A 98 -18.55 -10.09 -9.57
C ALA A 98 -19.54 -11.12 -9.03
N MET A 99 -20.26 -10.79 -7.96
CA MET A 99 -21.27 -11.68 -7.36
C MET A 99 -22.48 -11.88 -8.26
N LYS A 100 -22.95 -10.83 -8.94
CA LYS A 100 -24.05 -10.91 -9.92
C LYS A 100 -23.68 -11.83 -11.08
N SER A 101 -22.46 -11.73 -11.59
CA SER A 101 -21.95 -12.66 -12.60
C SER A 101 -22.01 -14.11 -12.13
N PHE A 102 -21.57 -14.38 -10.91
CA PHE A 102 -21.61 -15.72 -10.34
C PHE A 102 -23.05 -16.25 -10.25
N TYR A 103 -23.98 -15.45 -9.70
CA TYR A 103 -25.38 -15.86 -9.55
C TYR A 103 -26.08 -16.08 -10.89
N ASN A 104 -25.74 -15.30 -11.92
CA ASN A 104 -26.28 -15.51 -13.27
C ASN A 104 -25.81 -16.84 -13.87
N ARG A 105 -24.63 -17.33 -13.48
CA ARG A 105 -24.05 -18.58 -13.97
C ARG A 105 -24.54 -19.81 -13.22
N GLU A 106 -24.47 -19.77 -11.89
CA GLU A 106 -24.67 -20.95 -11.04
C GLU A 106 -26.02 -20.95 -10.28
N GLY A 107 -26.73 -19.81 -10.28
CA GLY A 107 -27.94 -19.60 -9.48
C GLY A 107 -27.65 -19.20 -8.03
N ILE A 108 -28.69 -18.83 -7.29
CA ILE A 108 -28.58 -18.24 -5.93
C ILE A 108 -28.40 -19.31 -4.83
N LEU A 109 -28.79 -20.57 -5.09
CA LEU A 109 -28.91 -21.62 -4.06
C LEU A 109 -27.65 -22.51 -3.88
N VAL A 110 -26.50 -22.07 -4.37
CA VAL A 110 -25.28 -22.89 -4.34
C VAL A 110 -24.64 -22.84 -2.95
N LYS A 111 -24.35 -24.02 -2.38
CA LYS A 111 -23.70 -24.14 -1.05
C LYS A 111 -22.23 -23.72 -1.02
N VAL A 112 -21.56 -23.72 -2.18
CA VAL A 112 -20.14 -23.38 -2.33
C VAL A 112 -19.98 -22.36 -3.45
N ILE A 113 -19.40 -21.21 -3.14
CA ILE A 113 -19.17 -20.12 -4.10
C ILE A 113 -17.74 -20.23 -4.63
N GLU A 114 -17.58 -20.86 -5.80
CA GLU A 114 -16.32 -20.82 -6.55
C GLU A 114 -16.41 -19.79 -7.68
N LEU A 115 -15.89 -18.59 -7.42
CA LEU A 115 -15.76 -17.52 -8.40
C LEU A 115 -14.72 -17.87 -9.46
N LYS A 116 -15.00 -17.56 -10.73
CA LYS A 116 -14.04 -17.62 -11.85
C LYS A 116 -12.98 -16.51 -11.73
N PRO A 117 -11.84 -16.59 -12.45
CA PRO A 117 -10.75 -15.63 -12.30
C PRO A 117 -11.15 -14.17 -12.50
N TYR A 118 -12.01 -13.88 -13.48
CA TYR A 118 -12.51 -12.52 -13.69
C TYR A 118 -13.45 -12.03 -12.57
N GLU A 119 -14.27 -12.93 -12.00
CA GLU A 119 -15.12 -12.62 -10.84
C GLU A 119 -14.24 -12.35 -9.61
N LYS A 120 -13.17 -13.14 -9.42
CA LYS A 120 -12.19 -12.89 -8.37
C LYS A 120 -11.40 -11.61 -8.56
N ARG A 121 -11.08 -11.22 -9.80
CA ARG A 121 -10.48 -9.91 -10.10
C ARG A 121 -11.36 -8.79 -9.54
N GLY A 122 -12.67 -8.81 -9.82
CA GLY A 122 -13.60 -7.81 -9.29
C GLY A 122 -13.63 -7.78 -7.76
N MET A 123 -13.55 -8.94 -7.09
CA MET A 123 -13.47 -8.99 -5.63
C MET A 123 -12.17 -8.37 -5.09
N VAL A 124 -11.02 -8.74 -5.66
CA VAL A 124 -9.70 -8.23 -5.24
C VAL A 124 -9.56 -6.74 -5.50
N GLN A 125 -9.95 -6.27 -6.69
CA GLN A 125 -10.03 -4.85 -7.02
C GLN A 125 -11.09 -4.11 -6.17
N GLY A 126 -12.08 -4.84 -5.67
CA GLY A 126 -13.04 -4.38 -4.68
C GLY A 126 -12.51 -4.38 -3.23
N GLY A 127 -11.21 -4.52 -3.00
CA GLY A 127 -10.60 -4.44 -1.67
C GLY A 127 -10.50 -5.76 -0.91
N TYR A 128 -10.78 -6.91 -1.53
CA TYR A 128 -10.45 -8.20 -0.92
C TYR A 128 -8.95 -8.49 -1.04
N GLY A 129 -8.27 -8.56 0.10
CA GLY A 129 -6.87 -8.97 0.14
C GLY A 129 -6.21 -8.49 1.41
N SER A 130 -5.35 -9.32 1.98
CA SER A 130 -4.65 -9.09 3.22
C SER A 130 -3.20 -9.52 3.06
N LEU A 131 -2.30 -8.83 3.76
CA LEU A 131 -0.87 -9.08 3.74
C LEU A 131 -0.38 -9.31 5.17
N ARG A 132 0.67 -10.11 5.32
CA ARG A 132 1.46 -10.18 6.55
C ARG A 132 2.82 -9.57 6.28
N LEU A 133 3.17 -8.53 7.03
CA LEU A 133 4.47 -7.86 6.93
C LEU A 133 5.38 -8.29 8.07
N ALA A 134 6.67 -8.39 7.78
CA ALA A 134 7.67 -8.66 8.78
C ALA A 134 7.92 -7.38 9.61
N PRO A 135 8.33 -7.50 10.88
CA PRO A 135 8.69 -6.34 11.69
C PRO A 135 9.83 -5.54 11.07
N LYS A 136 9.78 -4.20 11.17
CA LYS A 136 10.76 -3.29 10.60
C LYS A 136 11.51 -2.54 11.69
N LEU A 137 12.82 -2.39 11.52
CA LEU A 137 13.65 -1.60 12.42
C LEU A 137 13.68 -0.14 11.94
N ILE A 138 13.05 0.77 12.68
CA ILE A 138 12.96 2.20 12.36
C ILE A 138 13.51 2.98 13.55
N ASN A 139 14.54 3.80 13.35
CA ASN A 139 15.20 4.57 14.42
C ASN A 139 15.61 3.70 15.63
N ASN A 140 16.16 2.50 15.39
CA ASN A 140 16.48 1.47 16.39
C ASN A 140 15.28 0.85 17.14
N ASP A 141 14.04 1.25 16.83
CA ASP A 141 12.83 0.64 17.38
C ASP A 141 12.29 -0.41 16.41
N LEU A 142 11.95 -1.59 16.95
CA LEU A 142 11.29 -2.63 16.18
C LEU A 142 9.78 -2.35 16.15
N ILE A 143 9.27 -2.11 14.93
CA ILE A 143 7.89 -1.76 14.63
C ILE A 143 7.18 -2.95 13.98
N TYR A 144 6.02 -3.30 14.51
CA TYR A 144 5.15 -4.37 14.06
C TYR A 144 3.92 -3.79 13.36
N PHE A 145 3.50 -4.41 12.25
CA PHE A 145 2.35 -3.99 11.47
C PHE A 145 1.18 -4.93 11.74
N LEU A 146 0.06 -4.37 12.21
CA LEU A 146 -1.14 -5.13 12.56
C LEU A 146 -2.37 -4.46 11.95
N CYS A 147 -3.49 -5.16 12.01
CA CYS A 147 -4.81 -4.65 11.66
C CYS A 147 -5.66 -4.51 12.91
N ALA A 148 -6.26 -3.33 13.10
CA ALA A 148 -7.38 -3.13 13.99
C ALA A 148 -8.68 -3.24 13.19
N THR A 149 -9.62 -4.11 13.59
CA THR A 149 -10.90 -4.26 12.90
C THR A 149 -12.07 -4.41 13.87
N SER A 150 -13.19 -3.74 13.63
CA SER A 150 -14.36 -3.82 14.52
C SER A 150 -15.24 -5.06 14.29
N ASN A 151 -15.05 -5.77 13.19
CA ASN A 151 -15.89 -6.92 12.80
C ASN A 151 -15.09 -8.22 12.61
N GLY A 152 -13.80 -8.23 12.97
CA GLY A 152 -12.93 -9.40 12.80
C GLY A 152 -12.47 -9.65 11.37
N VAL A 153 -12.78 -8.78 10.41
CA VAL A 153 -12.36 -8.93 9.00
C VAL A 153 -11.13 -8.09 8.71
N SER A 154 -10.03 -8.71 8.28
CA SER A 154 -8.74 -8.03 8.08
C SER A 154 -8.76 -7.00 6.95
N HIS A 155 -9.31 -7.34 5.80
CA HIS A 155 -9.29 -6.49 4.60
C HIS A 155 -10.24 -5.29 4.69
N GLU A 156 -11.10 -5.25 5.71
CA GLU A 156 -11.97 -4.11 6.03
C GLU A 156 -11.40 -3.20 7.11
N GLY A 157 -10.33 -3.64 7.79
CA GLY A 157 -9.81 -2.98 8.98
C GLY A 157 -8.92 -1.77 8.69
N ILE A 158 -8.21 -1.37 9.73
CA ILE A 158 -7.33 -0.19 9.78
C ILE A 158 -5.92 -0.69 10.05
N THR A 159 -4.95 -0.26 9.23
CA THR A 159 -3.54 -0.59 9.46
C THR A 159 -3.02 0.19 10.66
N ILE A 160 -2.39 -0.51 11.58
CA ILE A 160 -1.79 0.07 12.79
C ILE A 160 -0.32 -0.36 12.90
N THR A 161 0.47 0.45 13.58
CA THR A 161 1.85 0.10 13.94
C THR A 161 2.00 0.03 15.45
N LEU A 162 2.60 -1.04 15.94
CA LEU A 162 2.92 -1.25 17.35
C LEU A 162 4.44 -1.23 17.55
N ARG A 163 4.90 -0.51 18.57
CA ARG A 163 6.27 -0.69 19.09
C ARG A 163 6.37 -2.03 19.80
N LYS A 164 7.59 -2.58 19.86
CA LYS A 164 7.90 -3.82 20.56
C LYS A 164 7.25 -3.93 21.95
N SER A 165 7.35 -2.88 22.77
CA SER A 165 6.78 -2.85 24.12
C SER A 165 5.25 -3.03 24.19
N LEU A 166 4.52 -2.63 23.15
CA LEU A 166 3.08 -2.85 23.04
C LEU A 166 2.76 -4.21 22.42
N TYR A 167 3.51 -4.62 21.40
CA TYR A 167 3.33 -5.91 20.73
C TYR A 167 3.58 -7.10 21.66
N GLU A 168 4.57 -7.02 22.54
CA GLU A 168 4.87 -8.05 23.54
C GLU A 168 3.70 -8.33 24.49
N LYS A 169 2.80 -7.37 24.69
CA LYS A 169 1.60 -7.56 25.53
C LYS A 169 0.57 -8.52 24.93
N ILE A 170 0.59 -8.71 23.60
CA ILE A 170 -0.46 -9.43 22.88
C ILE A 170 0.05 -10.64 22.08
N VAL A 171 1.35 -10.70 21.76
CA VAL A 171 1.93 -11.69 20.85
C VAL A 171 1.71 -13.14 21.31
N GLU A 172 1.82 -13.43 22.60
CA GLU A 172 1.64 -14.80 23.10
C GLU A 172 0.22 -15.31 22.89
N GLU A 173 -0.76 -14.45 23.06
CA GLU A 173 -2.17 -14.81 22.90
C GLU A 173 -2.54 -14.93 21.41
N LEU A 174 -1.99 -14.06 20.55
CA LEU A 174 -2.09 -14.19 19.10
C LEU A 174 -1.52 -15.54 18.62
N LYS A 175 -0.35 -15.94 19.11
CA LYS A 175 0.26 -17.25 18.82
C LYS A 175 -0.58 -18.43 19.30
N LYS A 176 -1.37 -18.24 20.36
CA LYS A 176 -2.36 -19.21 20.86
C LYS A 176 -3.70 -19.16 20.12
N GLY A 177 -3.82 -18.35 19.06
CA GLY A 177 -5.02 -18.21 18.23
C GLY A 177 -6.16 -17.51 18.96
N LYS A 178 -5.82 -16.66 19.93
CA LYS A 178 -6.76 -15.74 20.57
C LYS A 178 -6.57 -14.36 19.96
N ILE A 179 -7.68 -13.71 19.68
CA ILE A 179 -7.72 -12.38 19.08
C ILE A 179 -7.97 -11.37 20.18
N PRO A 180 -7.01 -10.48 20.49
CA PRO A 180 -7.20 -9.42 21.47
C PRO A 180 -8.31 -8.47 21.01
N VAL A 181 -9.23 -8.17 21.91
CA VAL A 181 -10.21 -7.08 21.79
C VAL A 181 -9.65 -5.90 22.58
N THR A 182 -9.49 -4.75 21.94
CA THR A 182 -8.68 -3.66 22.48
C THR A 182 -9.34 -2.29 22.38
N ASN A 183 -9.00 -1.43 23.33
CA ASN A 183 -9.07 0.01 23.16
C ASN A 183 -7.68 0.49 22.74
N LEU A 184 -7.62 1.24 21.65
CA LEU A 184 -6.37 1.76 21.08
C LEU A 184 -6.44 3.27 21.05
N ILE A 185 -5.36 3.92 21.46
CA ILE A 185 -5.15 5.35 21.21
C ILE A 185 -3.90 5.46 20.36
N GLY A 186 -4.02 6.12 19.21
CA GLY A 186 -2.92 6.27 18.27
C GLY A 186 -2.98 7.58 17.50
N ARG A 187 -1.83 7.97 16.97
CA ARG A 187 -1.72 9.13 16.08
C ARG A 187 -2.01 8.72 14.65
N LEU A 188 -2.90 9.45 14.00
CA LEU A 188 -3.18 9.29 12.58
C LEU A 188 -2.00 9.77 11.76
N MET A 189 -1.46 8.88 10.94
CA MET A 189 -0.36 9.16 10.04
C MET A 189 -0.84 8.89 8.62
N ILE A 190 -0.40 9.70 7.67
CA ILE A 190 -0.64 9.48 6.25
C ILE A 190 0.63 8.98 5.62
N LEU A 191 0.53 7.97 4.78
CA LEU A 191 1.56 7.70 3.79
C LEU A 191 1.48 8.82 2.75
N PRO A 192 2.53 9.66 2.61
CA PRO A 192 2.55 10.73 1.62
C PRO A 192 2.11 10.21 0.25
N ARG A 193 1.36 11.00 -0.52
CA ARG A 193 0.84 10.57 -1.84
C ARG A 193 1.97 10.29 -2.83
N GLU A 194 3.10 10.95 -2.63
CA GLU A 194 4.35 10.79 -3.38
C GLU A 194 5.05 9.47 -3.00
N LEU A 195 4.78 8.97 -1.80
CA LEU A 195 5.17 7.66 -1.26
C LEU A 195 4.03 6.63 -1.34
N SER A 196 2.97 6.97 -2.08
CA SER A 196 1.82 6.13 -2.40
C SER A 196 1.96 5.72 -3.86
N PRO A 197 2.74 4.68 -4.15
CA PRO A 197 3.16 4.40 -5.52
C PRO A 197 1.98 3.90 -6.39
N ILE A 198 0.90 3.43 -5.75
CA ILE A 198 -0.44 3.23 -6.33
C ILE A 198 -1.19 4.57 -6.45
N GLN A 199 -0.99 5.29 -7.55
CA GLN A 199 -2.07 6.09 -8.15
C GLN A 199 -2.81 5.27 -9.19
N MET A 200 -3.34 4.11 -8.79
CA MET A 200 -4.50 3.61 -9.51
C MET A 200 -5.56 4.73 -9.43
N ARG A 201 -6.20 5.08 -10.56
CA ARG A 201 -7.26 6.11 -10.59
C ARG A 201 -8.25 5.95 -9.42
N TYR A 202 -8.51 4.70 -9.05
CA TYR A 202 -9.43 4.29 -8.00
C TYR A 202 -8.87 4.38 -6.57
N TYR A 203 -7.55 4.47 -6.40
CA TYR A 203 -6.85 4.59 -5.12
C TYR A 203 -6.40 6.02 -4.82
N ALA A 204 -6.28 6.87 -5.84
CA ALA A 204 -5.87 8.27 -5.68
C ALA A 204 -6.80 9.05 -4.73
N GLU A 205 -8.07 8.65 -4.66
CA GLU A 205 -9.09 9.26 -3.82
C GLU A 205 -9.07 8.77 -2.36
N ILE A 206 -8.35 7.69 -2.06
CA ILE A 206 -8.34 7.09 -0.73
C ILE A 206 -7.08 7.53 0.02
N PRO A 207 -7.21 8.24 1.15
CA PRO A 207 -6.07 8.54 1.99
C PRO A 207 -5.46 7.26 2.55
N LYS A 208 -4.15 7.08 2.32
CA LYS A 208 -3.40 5.93 2.85
C LYS A 208 -3.02 6.16 4.31
N TYR A 209 -4.04 6.15 5.18
CA TYR A 209 -3.85 6.32 6.60
C TYR A 209 -3.39 5.03 7.29
N TYR A 210 -2.55 5.20 8.32
CA TYR A 210 -2.28 4.20 9.34
C TYR A 210 -2.28 4.87 10.72
N LEU A 211 -2.42 4.08 11.78
CA LEU A 211 -2.34 4.59 13.16
C LEU A 211 -1.04 4.16 13.82
N GLU A 212 -0.24 5.13 14.27
CA GLU A 212 0.87 4.87 15.18
C GLU A 212 0.31 4.76 16.60
N ILE A 213 0.25 3.54 17.15
CA ILE A 213 -0.37 3.32 18.46
C ILE A 213 0.56 3.80 19.58
N ILE A 214 -0.03 4.62 20.45
CA ILE A 214 0.59 5.18 21.64
C ILE A 214 0.19 4.35 22.86
N GLU A 215 -1.10 4.04 22.98
CA GLU A 215 -1.65 3.25 24.09
C GLU A 215 -2.49 2.08 23.57
N LEU A 216 -2.34 0.95 24.26
CA LEU A 216 -3.08 -0.28 24.00
C LEU A 216 -3.57 -0.84 25.33
N GLU A 217 -4.89 -0.96 25.44
CA GLU A 217 -5.57 -1.62 26.55
C GLU A 217 -6.32 -2.83 26.01
N THR A 218 -6.05 -4.02 26.57
CA THR A 218 -6.77 -5.25 26.22
C THR A 218 -7.98 -5.41 27.13
N ILE A 219 -9.15 -5.51 26.52
CA ILE A 219 -10.45 -5.65 27.18
C ILE A 219 -10.83 -7.12 27.32
N GLY A 220 -10.42 -7.95 26.35
CA GLY A 220 -10.73 -9.37 26.32
C GLY A 220 -10.14 -10.07 25.12
N PHE A 221 -10.58 -11.31 24.88
CA PHE A 221 -10.10 -12.15 23.79
C PHE A 221 -11.25 -12.89 23.11
N LYS A 222 -11.17 -13.00 21.79
CA LYS A 222 -12.07 -13.81 20.94
C LYS A 222 -11.32 -15.02 20.38
N SER A 223 -12.08 -16.02 19.93
CA SER A 223 -11.54 -17.15 19.17
C SER A 223 -11.11 -16.69 17.78
N ALA A 224 -9.98 -17.20 17.27
CA ALA A 224 -9.55 -16.97 15.88
C ALA A 224 -10.60 -17.34 14.82
N LYS A 225 -11.53 -18.25 15.15
CA LYS A 225 -12.65 -18.61 14.27
C LYS A 225 -13.64 -17.47 14.03
N ASN A 226 -13.61 -16.43 14.87
CA ASN A 226 -14.46 -15.26 14.74
C ASN A 226 -13.84 -14.17 13.85
N ALA A 227 -12.64 -14.41 13.32
CA ALA A 227 -12.00 -13.51 12.38
C ALA A 227 -11.81 -14.16 11.01
N LEU A 228 -11.60 -13.28 10.04
CA LEU A 228 -11.60 -13.62 8.64
C LEU A 228 -10.46 -12.89 7.95
N VAL A 229 -9.53 -13.66 7.40
CA VAL A 229 -8.42 -13.18 6.60
C VAL A 229 -8.62 -13.63 5.17
N SER A 230 -8.49 -12.69 4.22
CA SER A 230 -8.56 -12.98 2.79
C SER A 230 -7.21 -12.73 2.17
N VAL A 231 -6.52 -13.76 1.71
CA VAL A 231 -5.23 -13.63 1.00
C VAL A 231 -5.46 -13.74 -0.49
N ALA A 232 -4.77 -12.91 -1.27
CA ALA A 232 -4.91 -12.84 -2.72
C ALA A 232 -3.56 -13.11 -3.40
N ILE A 233 -3.63 -13.71 -4.58
CA ILE A 233 -2.48 -13.93 -5.47
C ILE A 233 -2.83 -13.51 -6.89
N THR A 234 -1.80 -13.08 -7.61
CA THR A 234 -1.84 -12.91 -9.06
C THR A 234 -1.00 -14.02 -9.69
N TYR A 235 -1.50 -14.64 -10.74
CA TYR A 235 -0.81 -15.74 -11.42
C TYR A 235 -0.96 -15.64 -12.93
N SER A 236 -0.04 -16.28 -13.65
CA SER A 236 -0.04 -16.36 -15.10
C SER A 236 0.55 -17.69 -15.58
N LYS A 237 0.43 -17.95 -16.88
CA LYS A 237 1.19 -19.02 -17.54
C LYS A 237 2.55 -18.49 -17.93
N ARG A 238 3.60 -19.29 -17.78
CA ARG A 238 4.98 -18.87 -18.08
C ARG A 238 5.13 -18.31 -19.50
N GLU A 239 4.48 -18.93 -20.48
CA GLU A 239 4.52 -18.52 -21.89
C GLU A 239 3.72 -17.24 -22.18
N ASP A 240 2.69 -16.97 -21.38
CA ASP A 240 1.78 -15.84 -21.59
C ASP A 240 2.21 -14.59 -20.81
N ILE A 241 3.17 -14.66 -19.89
CA ILE A 241 3.60 -13.53 -19.04
C ILE A 241 3.82 -12.23 -19.83
N MET A 242 4.31 -12.34 -21.07
CA MET A 242 4.60 -11.19 -21.94
C MET A 242 3.36 -10.56 -22.60
N ARG A 243 2.15 -11.09 -22.37
CA ARG A 243 0.89 -10.57 -22.92
C ARG A 243 0.17 -9.72 -21.88
N HIS A 244 -0.35 -8.58 -22.31
CA HIS A 244 -1.12 -7.64 -21.47
C HIS A 244 -2.29 -8.27 -20.71
N ASP A 245 -2.93 -9.29 -21.28
CA ASP A 245 -4.09 -9.98 -20.69
C ASP A 245 -3.75 -11.25 -19.88
N SER A 246 -2.47 -11.47 -19.58
CA SER A 246 -2.01 -12.78 -19.08
C SER A 246 -2.23 -13.01 -17.59
N PHE A 247 -2.61 -11.98 -16.84
CA PHE A 247 -2.72 -12.05 -15.39
C PHE A 247 -4.13 -12.45 -14.95
N SER A 248 -4.18 -13.48 -14.14
CA SER A 248 -5.38 -13.96 -13.48
C SER A 248 -5.28 -13.76 -11.97
N TYR A 249 -6.42 -13.54 -11.34
CA TYR A 249 -6.51 -13.27 -9.91
C TYR A 249 -7.14 -14.46 -9.18
N SER A 250 -6.63 -14.74 -7.99
CA SER A 250 -7.32 -15.60 -7.04
C SER A 250 -7.22 -15.03 -5.63
N PHE A 251 -8.18 -15.42 -4.79
CA PHE A 251 -8.15 -15.14 -3.36
C PHE A 251 -8.80 -16.29 -2.60
N CYS A 252 -8.36 -16.50 -1.37
CA CYS A 252 -8.92 -17.48 -0.45
C CYS A 252 -9.10 -16.84 0.92
N THR A 253 -10.17 -17.24 1.60
CA THR A 253 -10.56 -16.69 2.88
C THR A 253 -10.49 -17.77 3.93
N PHE A 254 -9.85 -17.47 5.07
CA PHE A 254 -9.64 -18.42 6.15
C PHE A 254 -9.61 -17.71 7.52
N PRO A 255 -9.95 -18.41 8.61
CA PRO A 255 -9.71 -17.89 9.96
C PRO A 255 -8.22 -18.01 10.32
N PRO A 256 -7.59 -17.00 10.95
CA PRO A 256 -6.16 -17.03 11.30
C PRO A 256 -5.93 -17.89 12.56
N THR A 257 -6.19 -19.20 12.47
CA THR A 257 -6.07 -20.13 13.60
C THR A 257 -4.63 -20.52 13.91
N THR A 258 -4.44 -21.16 15.07
CA THR A 258 -3.13 -21.66 15.50
C THR A 258 -2.50 -22.63 14.50
N ASN A 259 -1.16 -22.65 14.50
CA ASN A 259 -0.33 -23.57 13.71
C ASN A 259 -0.44 -23.44 12.18
N ASN A 260 -0.99 -22.33 11.69
CA ASN A 260 -1.12 -22.03 10.26
C ASN A 260 -1.81 -23.17 9.47
N ARG A 261 -2.69 -23.96 10.10
CA ARG A 261 -3.35 -25.09 9.41
C ARG A 261 -4.28 -24.56 8.33
N ASP A 262 -5.11 -23.59 8.68
CA ASP A 262 -6.07 -22.99 7.74
C ASP A 262 -5.36 -22.16 6.67
N LEU A 263 -4.25 -21.49 7.02
CA LEU A 263 -3.36 -20.83 6.06
C LEU A 263 -2.79 -21.84 5.05
N ARG A 264 -2.28 -22.99 5.50
CA ARG A 264 -1.78 -24.04 4.60
C ARG A 264 -2.87 -24.59 3.68
N GLY A 265 -4.10 -24.75 4.21
CA GLY A 265 -5.26 -25.11 3.41
C GLY A 265 -5.59 -24.06 2.35
N ALA A 266 -5.55 -22.77 2.71
CA ALA A 266 -5.76 -21.67 1.79
C ALA A 266 -4.67 -21.60 0.70
N VAL A 267 -3.40 -21.79 1.05
CA VAL A 267 -2.27 -21.86 0.10
C VAL A 267 -2.45 -23.00 -0.89
N SER A 268 -2.77 -24.22 -0.41
CA SER A 268 -3.02 -25.38 -1.27
C SER A 268 -4.18 -25.10 -2.23
N TRP A 269 -5.28 -24.54 -1.72
CA TRP A 269 -6.43 -24.19 -2.53
C TRP A 269 -6.10 -23.14 -3.60
N LEU A 270 -5.30 -22.12 -3.25
CA LEU A 270 -4.84 -21.10 -4.20
C LEU A 270 -3.95 -21.69 -5.30
N GLN A 271 -3.07 -22.62 -4.95
CA GLN A 271 -2.21 -23.33 -5.89
C GLN A 271 -3.04 -24.19 -6.85
N ASP A 272 -3.97 -24.99 -6.32
CA ASP A 272 -4.88 -25.83 -7.11
C ASP A 272 -5.77 -24.98 -8.03
N TYR A 273 -6.23 -23.83 -7.54
CA TYR A 273 -7.00 -22.87 -8.33
C TYR A 273 -6.16 -22.31 -9.48
N ALA A 274 -4.93 -21.88 -9.20
CA ALA A 274 -4.03 -21.37 -10.23
C ALA A 274 -3.75 -22.45 -11.29
N ILE A 275 -3.48 -23.71 -10.90
CA ILE A 275 -3.29 -24.85 -11.82
C ILE A 275 -4.55 -25.06 -12.67
N LYS A 276 -5.72 -25.11 -12.05
CA LYS A 276 -7.01 -25.35 -12.72
C LYS A 276 -7.31 -24.32 -13.81
N TYR A 277 -7.13 -23.04 -13.50
CA TYR A 277 -7.54 -21.96 -14.41
C TYR A 277 -6.45 -21.50 -15.38
N SER A 278 -5.17 -21.65 -15.01
CA SER A 278 -4.06 -21.48 -15.96
C SER A 278 -3.95 -22.64 -16.95
N ARG A 279 -4.41 -23.84 -16.56
CA ARG A 279 -4.17 -25.12 -17.26
C ARG A 279 -2.69 -25.49 -17.34
N GLU A 280 -1.88 -24.95 -16.43
CA GLU A 280 -0.47 -25.28 -16.26
C GLU A 280 -0.25 -26.11 -15.01
N LYS A 281 0.67 -27.08 -15.06
CA LYS A 281 1.07 -27.83 -13.86
C LYS A 281 1.82 -26.95 -12.86
N GLU A 282 2.56 -25.97 -13.38
CA GLU A 282 3.38 -25.05 -12.60
C GLU A 282 3.07 -23.61 -13.04
N PRO A 283 1.93 -23.05 -12.61
CA PRO A 283 1.62 -21.65 -12.87
C PRO A 283 2.66 -20.74 -12.20
N VAL A 284 2.94 -19.61 -12.84
CA VAL A 284 3.84 -18.61 -12.29
C VAL A 284 3.03 -17.70 -11.37
N ILE A 285 3.41 -17.64 -10.09
CA ILE A 285 2.84 -16.69 -9.15
C ILE A 285 3.61 -15.38 -9.29
N ILE A 286 2.91 -14.28 -9.53
CA ILE A 286 3.55 -12.98 -9.74
C ILE A 286 3.91 -12.34 -8.41
N GLY A 287 2.98 -12.33 -7.45
CA GLY A 287 3.18 -11.80 -6.12
C GLY A 287 2.48 -12.66 -5.07
N ASP A 288 3.11 -12.76 -3.90
CA ASP A 288 2.57 -13.40 -2.71
C ASP A 288 2.09 -12.36 -1.68
N PHE A 289 1.75 -12.83 -0.48
CA PHE A 289 1.03 -12.05 0.53
C PHE A 289 1.67 -12.09 1.93
N ASP A 290 2.82 -12.74 2.08
CA ASP A 290 3.41 -13.02 3.38
C ASP A 290 4.92 -12.79 3.36
N GLU A 291 5.37 -11.78 4.08
CA GLU A 291 6.78 -11.41 4.14
C GLU A 291 7.61 -12.35 5.04
N GLU A 292 6.96 -13.01 5.99
CA GLU A 292 7.64 -13.87 6.96
C GLU A 292 7.92 -15.26 6.39
N PHE A 293 6.98 -15.81 5.61
CA PHE A 293 7.03 -17.19 5.13
C PHE A 293 6.81 -17.29 3.62
N ASN A 294 7.68 -18.06 2.95
CA ASN A 294 7.51 -18.39 1.54
C ASN A 294 6.51 -19.55 1.42
N HIS A 295 5.35 -19.30 0.78
CA HIS A 295 4.30 -20.31 0.62
C HIS A 295 4.32 -21.01 -0.75
N PHE A 296 4.87 -20.36 -1.77
CA PHE A 296 4.88 -20.84 -3.14
C PHE A 296 6.32 -21.08 -3.60
N GLY A 297 6.53 -22.13 -4.39
CA GLY A 297 7.87 -22.50 -4.87
C GLY A 297 8.42 -21.57 -5.96
N ASN A 298 7.55 -20.93 -6.75
CA ASN A 298 7.95 -20.05 -7.85
C ASN A 298 7.15 -18.74 -7.82
N VAL A 299 7.70 -17.73 -7.14
CA VAL A 299 7.15 -16.37 -7.09
C VAL A 299 8.11 -15.43 -7.82
N GLU A 300 7.59 -14.65 -8.78
CA GLU A 300 8.41 -13.70 -9.53
C GLU A 300 8.83 -12.53 -8.64
N PHE A 301 7.90 -11.98 -7.88
CA PHE A 301 8.13 -10.84 -7.02
C PHE A 301 7.64 -11.13 -5.60
N PRO A 302 8.44 -11.85 -4.79
CA PRO A 302 8.10 -12.16 -3.41
C PRO A 302 8.07 -10.88 -2.58
N ILE A 303 7.02 -10.67 -1.79
CA ILE A 303 6.87 -9.52 -0.89
C ILE A 303 8.03 -9.42 0.12
N LYS A 304 8.68 -10.55 0.43
CA LYS A 304 9.88 -10.58 1.26
C LYS A 304 11.08 -9.86 0.65
N GLU A 305 11.30 -9.98 -0.65
CA GLU A 305 12.45 -9.34 -1.30
C GLU A 305 12.16 -7.84 -1.42
N ILE A 306 11.02 -7.58 -2.01
CA ILE A 306 10.33 -6.32 -2.17
C ILE A 306 10.30 -5.48 -0.88
N GLY A 307 9.83 -6.04 0.24
CA GLY A 307 9.62 -5.33 1.50
C GLY A 307 10.93 -4.95 2.16
N ASN A 308 12.04 -5.50 1.67
CA ASN A 308 13.40 -5.18 2.08
C ASN A 308 14.15 -4.40 0.98
N GLY A 309 13.46 -3.86 -0.02
CA GLY A 309 14.04 -3.05 -1.09
C GLY A 309 14.81 -3.83 -2.14
N ARG A 310 14.72 -5.15 -2.14
CA ARG A 310 15.40 -6.01 -3.10
C ARG A 310 14.40 -6.35 -4.18
N ILE A 311 14.51 -5.69 -5.33
CA ILE A 311 13.80 -6.15 -6.52
C ILE A 311 14.75 -7.01 -7.33
N PRO A 312 14.29 -8.17 -7.80
CA PRO A 312 15.00 -8.93 -8.81
C PRO A 312 14.99 -8.16 -10.13
N MET A 313 16.07 -7.39 -10.38
CA MET A 313 16.21 -6.55 -11.58
C MET A 313 16.22 -7.36 -12.87
N ASP A 314 16.77 -8.58 -12.83
CA ASP A 314 16.74 -9.56 -13.92
C ASP A 314 15.31 -9.92 -14.33
N LYS A 315 14.44 -10.14 -13.35
CA LYS A 315 13.01 -10.35 -13.58
C LYS A 315 12.35 -9.06 -14.03
N LEU A 316 12.67 -7.91 -13.41
CA LEU A 316 12.10 -6.63 -13.79
C LEU A 316 12.33 -6.38 -15.31
N VAL A 317 13.58 -6.49 -15.79
CA VAL A 317 13.93 -6.36 -17.22
C VAL A 317 13.06 -7.25 -18.11
N TYR A 318 12.74 -8.47 -17.67
CA TYR A 318 11.84 -9.38 -18.41
C TYR A 318 10.44 -8.80 -18.62
N PHE A 319 9.94 -7.98 -17.69
CA PHE A 319 8.64 -7.32 -17.81
C PHE A 319 8.69 -5.91 -18.41
N LYS A 320 9.86 -5.41 -18.84
CA LYS A 320 10.04 -4.03 -19.34
C LYS A 320 9.07 -3.66 -20.47
N GLU A 321 8.87 -4.56 -21.43
CA GLU A 321 7.98 -4.32 -22.58
C GLU A 321 6.49 -4.38 -22.22
N LEU A 322 6.12 -5.25 -21.28
CA LEU A 322 4.74 -5.37 -20.80
C LEU A 322 4.27 -4.09 -20.11
N PHE A 323 5.23 -3.42 -19.48
CA PHE A 323 5.03 -2.38 -18.51
C PHE A 323 5.55 -1.00 -18.95
N HIS A 324 6.08 -0.88 -20.16
CA HIS A 324 6.53 0.36 -20.80
C HIS A 324 7.36 1.32 -19.92
N TYR A 325 8.17 0.80 -19.00
CA TYR A 325 9.02 1.64 -18.15
C TYR A 325 10.47 1.60 -18.64
N GLN A 326 11.18 2.71 -18.43
CA GLN A 326 12.58 2.82 -18.78
C GLN A 326 13.45 2.44 -17.58
N ILE A 327 14.17 1.33 -17.70
CA ILE A 327 15.28 1.02 -16.79
C ILE A 327 16.47 1.82 -17.28
N ASN A 328 16.84 2.85 -16.53
CA ASN A 328 18.10 3.54 -16.71
C ASN A 328 19.17 2.69 -16.03
N GLU A 329 19.81 1.80 -16.80
CA GLU A 329 21.00 1.11 -16.34
C GLU A 329 22.12 2.14 -16.20
N LEU A 330 22.51 2.42 -14.95
CA LEU A 330 23.66 3.26 -14.65
C LEU A 330 24.87 2.35 -14.51
N ILE A 331 25.74 2.37 -15.51
CA ILE A 331 27.02 1.68 -15.45
C ILE A 331 28.01 2.59 -14.72
N MET A 332 28.85 2.00 -13.87
CA MET A 332 29.93 2.74 -13.19
C MET A 332 30.86 3.34 -14.26
N GLY A 333 30.79 4.67 -14.45
CA GLY A 333 31.49 5.39 -15.52
C GLY A 333 30.58 6.26 -16.40
N ASP A 334 29.26 6.08 -16.32
CA ASP A 334 28.31 6.91 -17.07
C ASP A 334 28.31 8.37 -16.58
N LYS A 335 28.49 9.29 -17.53
CA LYS A 335 28.37 10.73 -17.28
C LYS A 335 26.92 11.16 -17.44
N ASN A 336 26.18 11.21 -16.33
CA ASN A 336 24.86 11.80 -16.33
C ASN A 336 24.96 13.33 -16.25
N VAL A 337 24.50 14.00 -17.31
CA VAL A 337 24.38 15.46 -17.35
C VAL A 337 23.01 15.84 -16.81
N PHE A 338 22.93 16.14 -15.52
CA PHE A 338 21.72 16.67 -14.91
C PHE A 338 21.60 18.15 -15.23
N LYS A 339 20.64 18.51 -16.09
CA LYS A 339 20.32 19.91 -16.37
C LYS A 339 19.33 20.40 -15.30
N ASN A 340 19.67 21.50 -14.61
CA ASN A 340 18.81 22.17 -13.62
C ASN A 340 18.47 21.33 -12.37
N SER A 341 19.43 20.63 -11.77
CA SER A 341 19.21 19.94 -10.48
C SER A 341 20.35 20.21 -9.51
N GLN A 342 20.03 20.45 -8.24
CA GLN A 342 21.00 20.49 -7.15
C GLN A 342 21.30 19.06 -6.70
N ILE A 343 22.53 18.61 -6.88
CA ILE A 343 22.98 17.28 -6.46
C ILE A 343 23.86 17.47 -5.23
N GLY A 344 23.51 16.79 -4.14
CA GLY A 344 24.29 16.71 -2.92
C GLY A 344 24.47 15.26 -2.48
N ALA A 345 25.67 14.91 -2.05
CA ALA A 345 25.92 13.64 -1.37
C ALA A 345 25.41 13.76 0.07
N VAL A 346 24.41 12.95 0.46
CA VAL A 346 23.85 12.95 1.81
C VAL A 346 24.12 11.63 2.52
N GLY A 347 24.77 11.71 3.68
CA GLY A 347 25.15 10.57 4.53
C GLY A 347 26.42 10.90 5.33
N SER A 348 26.60 10.28 6.51
CA SER A 348 27.72 10.56 7.43
C SER A 348 29.11 10.21 6.88
N ASN A 349 29.17 9.42 5.79
CA ASN A 349 30.40 9.05 5.09
C ASN A 349 30.33 9.34 3.57
N ALA A 350 29.36 10.13 3.12
CA ALA A 350 29.20 10.40 1.69
C ALA A 350 30.23 11.45 1.25
N THR A 351 31.16 11.06 0.39
CA THR A 351 32.11 11.99 -0.24
C THR A 351 31.68 12.25 -1.67
N SER A 352 31.81 13.49 -2.12
CA SER A 352 31.56 13.87 -3.50
C SER A 352 32.77 14.63 -4.01
N SER A 353 33.39 14.13 -5.07
CA SER A 353 34.54 14.76 -5.72
C SER A 353 34.24 14.94 -7.21
N ASN A 354 34.84 15.96 -7.83
CA ASN A 354 34.64 16.32 -9.25
C ASN A 354 33.22 16.77 -9.65
N ASN A 355 32.48 17.42 -8.74
CA ASN A 355 31.25 18.10 -9.15
C ASN A 355 31.59 19.39 -9.90
N THR A 356 31.19 19.48 -11.16
CA THR A 356 31.17 20.75 -11.89
C THR A 356 29.77 21.32 -11.78
N PHE A 357 29.55 22.19 -10.80
CA PHE A 357 28.29 22.92 -10.69
C PHE A 357 28.27 23.99 -11.76
N GLN A 358 27.37 23.87 -12.75
CA GLN A 358 26.93 25.05 -13.51
C GLN A 358 26.00 25.83 -12.60
N GLN A 359 26.56 26.50 -11.60
CA GLN A 359 25.84 27.63 -11.01
C GLN A 359 25.70 28.65 -12.14
N ILE A 360 24.46 28.99 -12.48
CA ILE A 360 24.18 30.21 -13.20
C ILE A 360 24.65 31.31 -12.25
N ASN A 361 25.89 31.77 -12.43
CA ASN A 361 26.36 33.00 -11.86
C ASN A 361 25.50 34.08 -12.51
N TYR A 362 24.42 34.48 -11.83
CA TYR A 362 23.90 35.82 -11.98
C TYR A 362 25.00 36.74 -11.44
N ASN A 363 26.01 37.01 -12.28
CA ASN A 363 26.89 38.12 -12.05
C ASN A 363 25.97 39.34 -12.06
N VAL A 364 25.78 39.92 -10.89
CA VAL A 364 25.19 41.24 -10.75
C VAL A 364 25.99 42.15 -11.69
N PRO A 365 25.33 42.91 -12.58
CA PRO A 365 26.03 43.82 -13.47
C PRO A 365 26.99 44.69 -12.67
N GLU A 366 28.25 44.84 -13.13
CA GLU A 366 29.26 45.63 -12.40
C GLU A 366 28.84 47.11 -12.23
N ASP A 367 27.84 47.55 -12.99
CA ASP A 367 27.21 48.86 -12.98
C ASP A 367 25.88 48.91 -12.20
N LEU A 368 25.55 47.90 -11.38
CA LEU A 368 24.35 47.94 -10.55
C LEU A 368 24.50 48.98 -9.43
N ASP A 369 23.87 50.13 -9.62
CA ASP A 369 23.80 51.21 -8.63
C ASP A 369 22.82 50.84 -7.49
N PHE A 370 23.36 50.28 -6.42
CA PHE A 370 22.61 49.85 -5.23
C PHE A 370 21.90 51.02 -4.53
N GLU A 371 22.46 52.24 -4.58
CA GLU A 371 21.83 53.43 -4.00
C GLU A 371 20.54 53.76 -4.76
N LYS A 372 20.62 53.76 -6.10
CA LYS A 372 19.47 54.01 -6.96
C LYS A 372 18.39 52.93 -6.81
N LEU A 373 18.79 51.66 -6.73
CA LEU A 373 17.86 50.54 -6.54
C LEU A 373 17.15 50.64 -5.18
N ASN A 374 17.89 50.98 -4.12
CA ASN A 374 17.32 51.17 -2.79
C ASN A 374 16.33 52.34 -2.77
N GLY A 375 16.65 53.45 -3.46
CA GLY A 375 15.73 54.57 -3.64
C GLY A 375 14.44 54.17 -4.37
N GLN A 376 14.55 53.38 -5.43
CA GLN A 376 13.40 52.89 -6.19
C GLN A 376 12.54 51.92 -5.38
N LEU A 377 13.15 51.03 -4.59
CA LEU A 377 12.42 50.13 -3.69
C LEU A 377 11.73 50.88 -2.55
N GLY A 378 12.34 51.95 -2.04
CA GLY A 378 11.70 52.86 -1.09
C GLY A 378 10.43 53.50 -1.67
N GLN A 379 10.54 54.07 -2.87
CA GLN A 379 9.40 54.67 -3.59
C GLN A 379 8.30 53.64 -3.89
N LEU A 380 8.67 52.43 -4.29
CA LEU A 380 7.72 51.35 -4.55
C LEU A 380 7.00 50.94 -3.26
N ARG A 381 7.72 50.83 -2.15
CA ARG A 381 7.15 50.50 -0.83
C ARG A 381 6.19 51.58 -0.33
N GLU A 382 6.54 52.86 -0.50
CA GLU A 382 5.63 53.97 -0.17
C GLU A 382 4.39 53.98 -1.06
N SER A 383 4.55 53.71 -2.36
CA SER A 383 3.43 53.57 -3.29
C SER A 383 2.51 52.40 -2.94
N LEU A 384 3.07 51.25 -2.54
CA LEU A 384 2.27 50.09 -2.11
C LEU A 384 1.55 50.39 -0.79
N ALA A 385 2.22 51.04 0.17
CA ALA A 385 1.60 51.46 1.43
C ALA A 385 0.44 52.43 1.20
N ALA A 386 0.58 53.37 0.26
CA ALA A 386 -0.47 54.34 -0.06
C ALA A 386 -1.67 53.73 -0.79
N ASN A 387 -1.48 52.60 -1.50
CA ASN A 387 -2.52 51.94 -2.29
C ASN A 387 -3.18 50.74 -1.59
N ALA A 388 -2.56 50.20 -0.53
CA ALA A 388 -3.13 49.12 0.26
C ALA A 388 -4.29 49.65 1.13
N LYS A 389 -5.46 48.99 1.07
CA LYS A 389 -6.64 49.35 1.87
C LYS A 389 -6.73 48.55 3.17
N THR A 390 -5.99 47.44 3.27
CA THR A 390 -5.86 46.64 4.50
C THR A 390 -4.39 46.28 4.76
N PRO A 391 -4.03 45.93 6.02
CA PRO A 391 -2.70 45.47 6.36
C PRO A 391 -2.27 44.18 5.64
N GLU A 392 -3.23 43.35 5.21
CA GLU A 392 -2.98 42.13 4.44
C GLU A 392 -2.76 42.40 2.94
N GLU A 393 -3.13 43.59 2.44
CA GLU A 393 -2.89 44.04 1.06
C GLU A 393 -1.52 44.72 0.88
N PHE A 394 -0.84 45.07 1.97
CA PHE A 394 0.52 45.60 2.00
C PHE A 394 1.54 44.49 2.27
#